data_AF-D3UYR3-F1
#
_entry.id   AF-D3UYR3-F1
#
_cell.length_a   1.000
_cell.length_b   1.000
_cell.length_c   1.000
_cell.angle_alpha   90.00
_cell.angle_beta   90.00
_cell.angle_gamma   90.00
#
_symmetry.space_group_name_H-M   'P 1'
#
loop_
_entity.id
_entity.type
_entity.pdbx_description
1 polymer ?
#
loop_
_entity_poly.entity_id
_entity_poly.type
_entity_poly.pdbx_seq_one_letter_code
_entity_poly.pdbx_strand_id
1 'polypeptide(L)' 'MSGIEGRIRKALEQGQVVEMSSVPIYKDPSRIPAGITMKAEGSGGFYEYVTVLNPPGM' A
#
# COMPACT_ATOMS: atom_id res chain seq x y z
N MET A 1 -0.05 -4.38 -6.28
CA MET A 1 0.92 -3.36 -5.83
C MET A 1 1.03 -2.20 -6.80
N SER A 2 1.39 -2.43 -8.08
CA SER A 2 1.65 -1.35 -9.06
C SER A 2 0.57 -0.26 -9.19
N GLY A 3 -0.71 -0.62 -9.08
CA GLY A 3 -1.82 0.35 -9.19
C GLY A 3 -1.86 1.38 -8.05
N ILE A 4 -1.54 0.99 -6.82
CA ILE A 4 -1.56 1.86 -5.63
C ILE A 4 -0.34 2.77 -5.64
N GLU A 5 0.83 2.19 -5.90
CA GLU A 5 2.10 2.93 -6.03
C GLU A 5 2.04 3.97 -7.17
N GLY A 6 1.36 3.63 -8.27
CA GLY A 6 1.11 4.57 -9.36
C GLY A 6 0.24 5.77 -8.97
N ARG A 7 -0.75 5.58 -8.09
CA ARG A 7 -1.59 6.69 -7.59
C ARG A 7 -0.85 7.56 -6.58
N ILE A 8 -0.07 6.94 -5.68
CA ILE A 8 0.83 7.65 -4.76
C ILE A 8 1.82 8.51 -5.56
N ARG A 9 2.43 7.96 -6.61
CA ARG A 9 3.34 8.70 -7.48
C ARG A 9 2.68 9.96 -8.05
N LYS A 10 1.45 9.86 -8.56
CA LYS A 10 0.72 11.03 -9.08
C LYS A 10 0.47 12.10 -8.02
N ALA A 11 0.17 11.71 -6.78
CA ALA A 11 0.01 12.67 -5.68
C ALA A 11 1.33 13.40 -5.37
N LEU A 12 2.46 12.67 -5.37
CA LEU A 12 3.80 13.25 -5.21
C LEU A 12 4.17 14.19 -6.37
N GLU A 13 3.86 13.81 -7.62
CA GLU A 13 4.09 14.63 -8.82
C GLU A 13 3.28 15.95 -8.79
N GLN A 14 2.16 15.98 -8.06
CA GLN A 14 1.36 17.19 -7.81
C GLN A 14 1.89 18.05 -6.66
N GLY A 15 3.04 17.68 -6.08
CA GLY A 15 3.68 18.43 -4.99
C GLY A 15 3.13 18.11 -3.59
N GLN A 16 2.31 17.06 -3.44
CA GLN A 16 1.85 16.65 -2.12
C GLN A 16 2.99 15.93 -1.36
N VAL A 17 3.14 16.22 -0.08
CA VAL A 17 3.77 15.28 0.87
C VAL A 17 2.77 14.18 1.17
N VAL A 18 3.20 12.92 1.06
CA VAL A 18 2.37 11.73 1.34
C VAL A 18 2.96 10.96 2.51
N GLU A 19 2.18 10.81 3.58
CA GLU A 19 2.46 9.90 4.68
C GLU A 19 1.93 8.51 4.33
N MET A 20 2.76 7.48 4.48
CA MET A 20 2.38 6.12 4.09
C MET A 20 2.83 5.10 5.12
N SER A 21 1.95 4.13 5.40
CA SER A 21 2.26 2.91 6.14
C SER A 21 1.97 1.68 5.29
N SER A 22 2.85 0.67 5.39
CA SER A 22 2.68 -0.65 4.79
C SER A 22 2.82 -1.70 5.88
N VAL A 23 1.76 -2.47 6.11
CA VAL A 23 1.67 -3.45 7.19
C VAL A 23 1.49 -4.84 6.57
N PRO A 24 2.51 -5.72 6.60
CA PRO A 24 2.37 -7.08 6.11
C PRO A 24 1.43 -7.89 7.01
N ILE A 25 0.62 -8.75 6.39
CA ILE A 25 -0.28 -9.68 7.05
C ILE A 25 0.37 -11.06 6.97
N TYR A 26 0.70 -11.65 8.12
CA TYR A 26 1.19 -13.02 8.21
C TYR A 26 0.09 -13.95 8.73
N LYS A 27 0.10 -15.17 8.23
CA LYS A 27 -0.72 -16.28 8.73
C LYS A 27 0.22 -17.44 9.01
N ASP A 28 0.08 -18.05 10.19
CA ASP A 28 0.96 -19.13 10.68
C ASP A 28 2.44 -18.65 10.78
N PRO A 29 3.44 -19.49 11.13
CA PRO A 29 4.84 -19.07 11.17
C PRO A 29 5.45 -19.03 9.75
N SER A 30 4.70 -18.46 8.80
CA SER A 30 5.10 -18.29 7.41
C SER A 30 6.17 -17.20 7.30
N ARG A 31 7.16 -17.44 6.43
CA ARG A 31 8.14 -16.41 6.04
C ARG A 31 7.62 -15.49 4.94
N ILE A 32 6.48 -15.84 4.34
CA ILE A 32 5.85 -15.11 3.22
C ILE A 32 4.54 -14.49 3.74
N PRO A 33 4.36 -13.16 3.64
CA PRO A 33 3.09 -12.52 3.96
C PRO A 33 1.95 -13.06 3.09
N ALA A 34 0.79 -13.28 3.71
CA ALA A 34 -0.47 -13.61 3.04
C ALA A 34 -1.11 -12.38 2.37
N GLY A 35 -0.63 -11.18 2.69
CA GLY A 35 -1.06 -9.93 2.08
C GLY A 35 -0.37 -8.75 2.73
N ILE A 36 -0.74 -7.54 2.30
CA ILE A 36 -0.26 -6.28 2.85
C ILE A 36 -1.44 -5.32 2.92
N THR A 37 -1.60 -4.64 4.05
CA THR A 37 -2.48 -3.46 4.15
C THR A 37 -1.62 -2.20 3.98
N MET A 38 -2.04 -1.32 3.08
CA MET A 38 -1.41 -0.02 2.84
C MET A 38 -2.37 1.09 3.21
N LYS A 39 -1.85 2.13 3.84
CA LYS A 39 -2.54 3.39 4.09
C LYS A 39 -1.65 4.52 3.58
N ALA A 40 -2.20 5.45 2.80
CA ALA A 40 -1.48 6.62 2.33
C ALA A 40 -2.38 7.85 2.40
N GLU A 41 -1.88 8.93 2.97
CA GLU A 41 -2.56 10.22 3.11
C GLU A 41 -1.67 11.34 2.58
N GLY A 42 -2.19 12.13 1.64
CA GLY A 42 -1.49 13.26 1.06
C GLY A 42 -1.98 14.59 1.61
N SER A 43 -1.06 15.52 1.82
CA SER A 43 -1.32 16.90 2.24
C SER A 43 -2.29 17.68 1.34
N GLY A 44 -2.52 17.23 0.10
CA GLY A 44 -3.50 17.79 -0.84
C GLY A 44 -4.83 17.02 -0.90
N GLY A 45 -5.14 16.17 0.09
CA GLY A 45 -6.40 15.43 0.18
C GLY A 45 -6.40 14.07 -0.53
N PHE A 46 -5.25 13.60 -1.01
CA PHE A 46 -5.10 12.22 -1.49
C PHE A 46 -5.29 11.23 -0.34
N TYR A 47 -6.07 10.17 -0.55
CA TYR A 47 -6.29 9.12 0.45
C TYR A 47 -6.43 7.74 -0.20
N GLU A 48 -5.69 6.77 0.31
CA GLU A 48 -5.81 5.36 -0.04
C GLU A 48 -5.73 4.50 1.22
N TYR A 49 -6.64 3.54 1.35
CA TYR A 49 -6.57 2.51 2.38
C TYR A 49 -7.05 1.18 1.83
N VAL A 50 -6.12 0.25 1.64
CA VAL A 50 -6.32 -0.93 0.79
C VAL A 50 -5.58 -2.13 1.35
N THR A 51 -6.15 -3.31 1.17
CA THR A 51 -5.47 -4.58 1.42
C THR A 51 -5.27 -5.32 0.12
N VAL A 52 -4.02 -5.71 -0.15
CA VAL A 52 -3.64 -6.53 -1.30
C VAL A 52 -3.28 -7.90 -0.77
N LEU A 53 -4.05 -8.92 -1.16
CA LEU A 53 -3.76 -10.29 -0.80
C LEU A 53 -2.62 -10.83 -1.68
N ASN A 54 -1.75 -11.62 -1.09
CA ASN A 54 -0.77 -12.43 -1.81
C ASN A 54 -1.44 -13.77 -2.13
N PRO A 55 -1.90 -14.00 -3.37
CA PRO A 55 -2.61 -15.22 -3.71
C PRO A 55 -1.71 -16.44 -3.48
N PRO A 56 -2.26 -17.56 -2.97
CA PRO A 56 -1.47 -18.78 -2.76
C PRO A 56 -0.91 -19.27 -4.10
N GLY A 57 0.41 -19.35 -4.20
CA GLY A 57 1.10 -19.88 -5.38
C GLY A 57 1.22 -18.88 -6.53
N MET A 58 2.39 -18.26 -6.64
CA MET A 58 3.04 -18.01 -7.93
C MET A 58 4.34 -18.81 -7.95
#